data_AF-A0AAV5MRR6-F1
#
_entry.id   AF-A0AAV5MRR6-F1
#
_cell.length_a   1.000
_cell.length_b   1.000
_cell.length_c   1.000
_cell.angle_alpha   90.00
_cell.angle_beta   90.00
_cell.angle_gamma   90.00
#
_symmetry.space_group_name_H-M   'P 1'
#
loop_
_entity.id
_entity.type
_entity.pdbx_description
1 polymer ?
#
loop_
_entity_poly.entity_id
_entity_poly.type
_entity_poly.pdbx_seq_one_letter_code
_entity_poly.pdbx_strand_id
1 'polypeptide(L)' 'MQAMQKPGVIINLGSSAGLYPSTKDPIYSSSKAGVVLFTRSLAPYKRQGIRVNVLCPEPPLAVANSVKMEDDKL' A
#
# COMPACT_ATOMS: atom_id res chain seq x y z
N MET A 1 14.72 29.92 22.61
CA MET A 1 14.01 29.77 21.33
C MET A 1 13.10 28.55 21.44
N GLN A 2 11.77 28.71 21.32
CA GLN A 2 10.88 27.54 21.22
C GLN A 2 11.16 26.84 19.89
N ALA A 3 11.46 25.54 19.93
CA ALA A 3 11.59 24.76 18.72
C ALA A 3 10.25 24.77 17.98
N MET A 4 10.24 25.26 16.75
CA MET A 4 9.10 25.15 15.85
C MET A 4 8.78 23.66 15.67
N GLN A 5 7.67 23.19 16.24
CA GLN A 5 7.28 21.79 16.16
C GLN A 5 7.10 21.42 14.69
N LYS A 6 7.82 20.38 14.23
CA LYS A 6 7.73 19.92 12.84
C LYS A 6 6.32 19.37 12.59
N PRO A 7 5.69 19.67 11.44
CA PRO A 7 4.38 19.12 11.10
C PRO A 7 4.40 17.59 11.09
N GLY A 8 3.34 16.97 11.61
CA GLY A 8 3.23 15.52 11.76
C GLY A 8 3.17 14.77 10.42
N VAL A 9 3.77 13.58 10.37
CA VAL A 9 3.77 12.73 9.17
C VAL A 9 3.44 11.29 9.56
N ILE A 10 2.49 10.69 8.84
CA ILE A 10 2.10 9.28 8.96
C ILE A 10 2.37 8.59 7.62
N ILE A 11 3.08 7.47 7.65
CA ILE A 11 3.35 6.63 6.48
C ILE A 11 2.79 5.23 6.74
N ASN A 12 1.79 4.84 5.97
CA ASN A 12 1.22 3.50 5.99
C ASN A 12 1.94 2.58 5.00
N LEU A 13 1.91 1.27 5.27
CA LEU A 13 2.56 0.26 4.44
C LEU A 13 1.49 -0.54 3.68
N GLY A 14 1.31 -0.17 2.42
CA GLY A 14 0.49 -0.85 1.43
C GLY A 14 1.26 -1.96 0.70
N SER A 15 0.85 -2.23 -0.54
CA SER A 15 1.51 -3.13 -1.49
C SER A 15 0.99 -2.80 -2.89
N SER A 16 1.78 -3.06 -3.92
CA SER A 16 1.32 -3.05 -5.31
C SER A 16 0.11 -3.96 -5.55
N ALA A 17 0.01 -5.08 -4.83
CA ALA A 17 -1.17 -5.97 -4.86
C ALA A 17 -2.47 -5.31 -4.33
N GLY A 18 -2.36 -4.19 -3.62
CA GLY A 18 -3.52 -3.38 -3.21
C GLY A 18 -3.95 -2.35 -4.25
N LEU A 19 -3.18 -2.18 -5.33
CA LEU A 19 -3.46 -1.27 -6.45
C LEU A 19 -3.93 -2.03 -7.69
N TYR A 20 -3.39 -3.24 -7.90
CA TYR A 20 -3.73 -4.13 -9.00
C TYR A 20 -4.27 -5.45 -8.46
N PRO A 21 -5.36 -6.01 -9.03
CA PRO A 21 -5.93 -7.26 -8.56
C PRO A 21 -4.94 -8.42 -8.75
N SER A 22 -4.64 -9.15 -7.65
CA SER A 22 -3.95 -10.44 -7.71
C SER A 22 -4.94 -11.57 -7.51
N THR A 23 -5.04 -12.47 -8.49
CA THR A 23 -5.84 -13.70 -8.38
C THR A 23 -5.20 -14.72 -7.45
N LYS A 24 -3.88 -14.65 -7.24
CA LYS A 24 -3.12 -15.58 -6.38
C LYS A 24 -3.35 -15.30 -4.89
N ASP A 25 -3.52 -14.03 -4.52
CA ASP A 25 -3.67 -13.61 -3.13
C ASP A 25 -4.80 -12.58 -2.95
N PRO A 26 -6.07 -12.97 -3.16
CA PRO A 26 -7.21 -12.04 -3.16
C PRO A 26 -7.46 -11.40 -1.78
N ILE A 27 -7.23 -12.15 -0.69
CA ILE A 27 -7.41 -11.65 0.69
C ILE A 27 -6.33 -10.61 1.02
N TYR A 28 -5.06 -10.89 0.68
CA TYR A 28 -3.97 -9.94 0.87
C TYR A 28 -4.18 -8.67 0.04
N SER A 29 -4.57 -8.84 -1.23
CA SER A 29 -4.87 -7.72 -2.14
C SER A 29 -5.99 -6.84 -1.60
N SER A 30 -7.08 -7.46 -1.12
CA SER A 30 -8.21 -6.75 -0.49
C SER A 30 -7.77 -5.99 0.76
N SER A 31 -6.99 -6.62 1.64
CA SER A 31 -6.44 -5.99 2.84
C SER A 31 -5.56 -4.79 2.51
N LYS A 32 -4.65 -4.92 1.54
CA LYS A 32 -3.74 -3.84 1.13
C LYS A 32 -4.46 -2.73 0.35
N ALA A 33 -5.49 -3.03 -0.42
CA ALA A 33 -6.39 -2.03 -1.00
C ALA A 33 -7.11 -1.24 0.11
N GLY A 34 -7.53 -1.93 1.19
CA GLY A 34 -8.07 -1.30 2.38
C GLY A 34 -7.12 -0.27 3.01
N VAL A 35 -5.83 -0.58 3.12
CA VAL A 35 -4.81 0.38 3.63
C VAL A 35 -4.70 1.62 2.73
N VAL A 36 -4.78 1.45 1.41
CA VAL A 36 -4.73 2.58 0.46
C VAL A 36 -5.97 3.48 0.62
N LEU A 37 -7.17 2.89 0.69
CA LEU A 37 -8.40 3.65 0.89
C LEU A 37 -8.48 4.29 2.28
N PHE A 38 -8.01 3.59 3.31
CA PHE A 38 -7.86 4.13 4.66
C PHE A 38 -6.94 5.36 4.67
N THR A 39 -5.80 5.30 3.99
CA THR A 39 -4.91 6.46 3.87
C THR A 39 -5.61 7.65 3.21
N ARG A 40 -6.42 7.40 2.18
CA ARG A 40 -7.19 8.45 1.48
C ARG A 40 -8.30 9.03 2.35
N SER A 41 -8.95 8.22 3.19
CA SER A 41 -10.00 8.71 4.11
C SER A 41 -9.43 9.65 5.19
N LEU A 42 -8.12 9.57 5.48
CA LEU A 42 -7.42 10.48 6.40
C LEU A 42 -7.00 11.82 5.76
N ALA A 43 -7.36 12.11 4.51
CA ALA A 43 -7.04 13.39 3.86
C ALA A 43 -7.43 14.66 4.66
N PRO A 44 -8.55 14.71 5.43
CA PRO A 44 -8.91 15.90 6.21
C PRO A 44 -7.88 16.30 7.28
N TYR A 45 -7.05 15.37 7.77
CA TYR A 45 -5.99 15.65 8.76
C TYR A 45 -4.92 16.61 8.23
N LYS A 46 -4.84 16.82 6.91
CA LYS A 46 -4.02 17.88 6.30
C LYS A 46 -4.35 19.27 6.84
N ARG A 47 -5.62 19.53 7.19
CA ARG A 47 -6.06 20.81 7.79
C ARG A 47 -5.49 21.03 9.20
N GLN A 48 -5.09 19.95 9.87
CA GLN A 48 -4.44 19.97 11.19
C GLN A 48 -2.91 19.95 11.07
N GLY A 49 -2.36 20.09 9.85
CA GLY A 49 -0.92 20.06 9.61
C GLY A 49 -0.31 18.65 9.57
N ILE A 50 -1.13 17.59 9.54
CA ILE A 50 -0.67 16.20 9.49
C ILE A 50 -0.76 15.67 8.06
N ARG A 51 0.35 15.18 7.51
CA ARG A 51 0.39 14.53 6.19
C ARG A 51 0.34 13.03 6.34
N VAL A 52 -0.56 12.38 5.62
CA VAL A 52 -0.71 10.92 5.61
C VAL A 52 -0.48 10.40 4.20
N ASN A 53 0.44 9.45 4.04
CA ASN A 53 0.73 8.79 2.76
C ASN A 53 0.84 7.28 2.94
N VAL A 54 0.81 6.54 1.83
CA VAL A 54 1.01 5.10 1.80
C VAL A 54 2.13 4.76 0.82
N LEU A 55 3.01 3.84 1.20
CA LEU A 55 3.99 3.25 0.30
C LEU A 55 3.47 1.89 -0.17
N CYS A 56 3.52 1.63 -1.47
CA CYS A 56 3.07 0.37 -2.07
C CYS A 56 4.25 -0.31 -2.77
N PRO A 57 5.10 -1.07 -2.05
CA PRO A 57 6.21 -1.78 -2.67
C PRO A 57 5.72 -2.84 -3.66
N GLU A 58 6.52 -3.05 -4.68
CA GLU A 58 6.49 -4.26 -5.51
C GLU A 58 7.70 -5.10 -5.10
N PRO A 59 7.58 -6.44 -5.04
CA PRO A 59 8.77 -7.26 -4.92
C PRO A 59 9.79 -6.86 -5.99
N PRO A 60 11.08 -6.78 -5.66
CA PRO A 60 12.10 -6.47 -6.66
C PRO A 60 11.93 -7.42 -7.84
N LEU A 61 12.22 -6.92 -9.05
CA LEU A 61 12.39 -7.71 -10.28
C LEU A 61 13.47 -8.78 -10.03
N ALA A 62 13.16 -9.81 -9.28
CA ALA A 62 13.75 -11.11 -9.48
C ALA A 62 13.34 -11.45 -10.91
N VAL A 63 14.32 -11.57 -11.80
CA VAL A 63 14.24 -12.54 -12.88
C VAL A 63 13.35 -13.68 -12.40
N ALA A 64 12.12 -13.71 -12.91
CA ALA A 64 11.23 -14.82 -12.71
C ALA A 64 11.90 -16.00 -13.40
N ASN A 65 12.81 -16.68 -12.70
CA ASN A 65 13.16 -18.04 -12.99
C ASN A 65 11.87 -18.84 -12.77
N SER A 66 11.10 -18.93 -13.85
CA SER A 66 10.26 -20.05 -14.24
C SER A 66 9.61 -20.83 -13.10
N VAL A 67 8.36 -20.47 -12.79
CA VAL A 67 7.26 -21.44 -12.70
C VAL A 67 6.04 -20.80 -13.34
N LYS A 68 5.72 -21.21 -14.57
CA LYS A 68 4.36 -21.06 -15.12
C LYS A 68 3.46 -21.85 -14.18
N MET A 69 2.40 -21.24 -13.65
CA MET A 69 1.36 -22.05 -13.02
C MET A 69 0.61 -22.75 -14.13
N GLU A 70 0.65 -24.08 -14.09
CA GLU A 70 -0.18 -24.97 -14.88
C GLU A 70 -1.65 -24.69 -14.59
N ASP A 71 -2.44 -24.86 -15.64
CA ASP A 71 -3.89 -24.78 -15.64
C ASP A 71 -4.49 -25.62 -14.50
N ASP A 72 -5.17 -24.96 -13.56
CA ASP A 72 -6.13 -25.64 -12.69
C ASP A 72 -7.29 -26.07 -13.59
N LYS A 73 -7.22 -27.33 -14.03
CA LYS A 73 -8.27 -28.01 -14.76
C LYS A 73 -9.56 -27.98 -13.93
N LEU A 74 -10.65 -27.63 -14.62
CA LEU A 74 -12.02 -27.96 -14.22
C LEU A 74 -12.18 -29.49 -14.07
#